data_AF-A0AAV3EYN2-F1
#
_entry.id   AF-A0AAV3EYN2-F1
#
_cell.length_a   1.000
_cell.length_b   1.000
_cell.length_c   1.000
_cell.angle_alpha   90.00
_cell.angle_beta   90.00
_cell.angle_gamma   90.00
#
_symmetry.space_group_name_H-M   'P 1'
#
loop_
_entity.id
_entity.type
_entity.pdbx_description
1 polymer ?
#
loop_
_entity_poly.entity_id
_entity_poly.type
_entity_poly.pdbx_seq_one_letter_code
_entity_poly.pdbx_strand_id
1 'polypeptide(L)'
;MKKVGITLFALALLTVSCKDKEVQTEVVEETQIVTPQIQPETADLKLAADNMDAYMDSEDKMMVTLGDADQLRLQKAIQIIGNMNVIYTEDEGIDHDKTDAAFLKEVGGKTFKEVCKVAEGYLKADQQREFDRINAILESIKDPKADADIERYNEVQHDLKEANKIPVTLDAYTYSEECFL
;
A
#
# COMPACT_ATOMS: atom_id res chain seq x y z
N MET A 1 47.86 -36.27 -9.63
CA MET A 1 48.56 -36.06 -8.33
C MET A 1 47.62 -35.24 -7.46
N LYS A 2 46.95 -35.80 -6.43
CA LYS A 2 47.31 -35.75 -4.97
C LYS A 2 47.74 -34.33 -4.54
N LYS A 3 47.16 -33.62 -3.56
CA LYS A 3 46.71 -33.97 -2.18
C LYS A 3 45.69 -32.92 -1.65
N VAL A 4 44.62 -33.30 -0.93
CA VAL A 4 44.39 -33.41 0.55
C VAL A 4 44.23 -32.09 1.32
N GLY A 5 43.14 -31.98 2.09
CA GLY A 5 42.99 -31.04 3.21
C GLY A 5 41.62 -31.07 3.89
N ILE A 6 41.27 -32.19 4.54
CA ILE A 6 40.11 -32.34 5.44
C ILE A 6 40.58 -32.08 6.87
N THR A 7 39.80 -31.34 7.67
CA THR A 7 40.00 -31.27 9.13
C THR A 7 38.78 -31.82 9.85
N LEU A 8 39.01 -32.93 10.56
CA LEU A 8 38.12 -33.57 11.53
C LEU A 8 37.94 -32.71 12.78
N PHE A 9 36.76 -32.76 13.39
CA PHE A 9 36.64 -32.75 14.85
C PHE A 9 35.97 -34.03 15.34
N ALA A 10 36.59 -34.57 16.39
CA ALA A 10 36.56 -35.95 16.78
C ALA A 10 35.35 -36.31 17.65
N LEU A 11 34.90 -37.52 17.39
CA LEU A 11 34.02 -38.37 18.18
C LEU A 11 34.73 -38.80 19.48
N ALA A 12 34.05 -38.70 20.62
CA ALA A 12 34.39 -39.43 21.85
C ALA A 12 33.11 -40.17 22.30
N LEU A 13 32.87 -41.38 21.79
CA LEU A 13 33.19 -42.68 22.42
C LEU A 13 32.47 -42.92 23.76
N LEU A 14 31.33 -43.58 23.64
CA LEU A 14 30.65 -44.39 24.64
C LEU A 14 31.50 -45.62 25.00
N THR A 15 31.79 -45.84 26.28
CA THR A 15 31.93 -47.19 26.85
C THR A 15 31.49 -47.19 28.31
N VAL A 16 30.60 -48.12 28.65
CA VAL A 16 30.42 -48.95 29.89
C VAL A 16 28.99 -49.52 29.77
N SER A 17 28.77 -50.72 29.24
CA SER A 17 28.86 -52.07 29.83
C SER A 17 27.86 -52.36 30.97
N CYS A 18 26.95 -53.29 30.66
CA CYS A 18 25.92 -54.05 31.41
C CYS A 18 25.84 -53.96 32.95
N LYS A 19 24.59 -53.84 33.46
CA LYS A 19 23.99 -54.80 34.41
C LYS A 19 22.48 -54.60 34.56
N ASP A 20 21.75 -55.73 34.52
CA ASP A 20 20.31 -55.85 34.78
C ASP A 20 19.87 -55.23 36.11
N LYS A 21 18.72 -54.56 36.10
CA LYS A 21 17.69 -54.68 37.15
C LYS A 21 16.36 -54.10 36.67
N GLU A 22 15.36 -54.98 36.65
CA GLU A 22 13.95 -54.66 36.49
C GLU A 22 13.51 -53.60 37.51
N VAL A 23 12.85 -52.55 37.06
CA VAL A 23 11.89 -51.77 37.86
C VAL A 23 10.75 -51.38 36.93
N GLN A 24 9.56 -51.92 37.21
CA GLN A 24 8.30 -51.46 36.67
C GLN A 24 8.10 -50.00 37.07
N THR A 25 7.91 -49.11 36.10
CA THR A 25 7.36 -47.76 36.37
C THR A 25 6.33 -47.42 35.31
N GLU A 26 5.19 -46.98 35.82
CA GLU A 26 3.91 -46.73 35.19
C GLU A 26 3.98 -45.94 33.88
N VAL A 27 3.08 -46.32 32.97
CA VAL A 27 2.65 -45.50 31.85
C VAL A 27 2.09 -44.19 32.41
N VAL A 28 2.82 -43.10 32.23
CA VAL A 28 2.24 -41.75 32.27
C VAL A 28 2.40 -41.19 30.87
N GLU A 29 1.29 -41.11 30.14
CA GLU A 29 1.21 -40.34 28.90
C GLU A 29 1.62 -38.90 29.21
N GLU A 30 2.82 -38.50 28.78
CA GLU A 30 3.16 -37.09 28.63
C GLU A 30 2.24 -36.52 27.55
N THR A 31 1.17 -35.88 27.99
CA THR A 31 0.39 -34.99 27.13
C THR A 31 1.33 -33.88 26.70
N GLN A 32 1.79 -33.92 25.44
CA GLN A 32 2.47 -32.79 24.82
C GLN A 32 1.50 -31.60 24.81
N ILE A 33 1.65 -30.71 25.78
CA ILE A 33 1.04 -29.39 25.72
C ILE A 33 1.87 -28.61 24.70
N VAL A 34 1.47 -28.71 23.42
CA VAL A 34 1.91 -27.79 22.38
C VAL A 34 1.28 -26.44 22.72
N THR A 35 1.99 -25.62 23.48
CA THR A 35 1.61 -24.23 23.69
C THR A 35 1.60 -23.56 22.32
N PRO A 36 0.46 -23.08 21.81
CA PRO A 36 0.46 -22.30 20.58
C PRO A 36 1.35 -21.09 20.84
N GLN A 37 2.37 -20.88 20.01
CA GLN A 37 3.02 -19.58 19.96
C GLN A 37 1.98 -18.59 19.46
N ILE A 38 1.30 -17.93 20.38
CA ILE A 38 0.53 -16.73 20.08
C ILE A 38 1.58 -15.71 19.67
N GLN A 39 1.78 -15.56 18.37
CA GLN A 39 2.40 -14.35 17.84
C GLN A 39 1.58 -13.19 18.40
N PRO A 40 2.16 -12.26 19.18
CA PRO A 40 1.42 -11.08 19.57
C PRO A 40 1.02 -10.37 18.27
N GLU A 41 -0.27 -10.15 18.07
CA GLU A 41 -0.75 -9.21 17.06
C GLU A 41 -0.10 -7.86 17.38
N THR A 42 0.99 -7.53 16.68
CA THR A 42 1.48 -6.17 16.62
C THR A 42 0.37 -5.37 15.97
N ALA A 43 -0.31 -4.52 16.73
CA ALA A 43 -1.30 -3.61 16.19
C ALA A 43 -0.65 -2.84 15.02
N ASP A 44 -1.25 -2.95 13.83
CA ASP A 44 -0.76 -2.26 12.64
C ASP A 44 -0.53 -0.78 12.95
N LEU A 45 0.64 -0.25 12.56
CA LEU A 45 0.97 1.15 12.75
C LEU A 45 -0.06 2.05 12.06
N LYS A 46 -0.35 3.18 12.68
CA LYS A 46 -1.30 4.19 12.19
C LYS A 46 -0.64 5.54 12.06
N LEU A 47 -1.03 6.28 11.05
CA LEU A 47 -0.63 7.67 10.88
C LEU A 47 -1.31 8.54 11.94
N ALA A 48 -0.57 9.49 12.50
CA ALA A 48 -1.12 10.44 13.45
C ALA A 48 -2.11 11.40 12.74
N ALA A 49 -3.06 11.93 13.51
CA ALA A 49 -4.11 12.82 13.01
C ALA A 49 -4.06 14.21 13.64
N ASP A 50 -3.15 14.44 14.60
CA ASP A 50 -3.17 15.61 15.46
C ASP A 50 -2.74 16.89 14.71
N ASN A 51 -1.63 16.81 13.97
CA ASN A 51 -1.05 17.88 13.16
C ASN A 51 -0.02 17.27 12.18
N MET A 52 0.50 18.11 11.27
CA MET A 52 1.46 17.66 10.26
C MET A 52 2.77 17.15 10.85
N ASP A 53 3.30 17.76 11.92
CA ASP A 53 4.54 17.30 12.56
C ASP A 53 4.39 15.87 13.12
N ALA A 54 3.30 15.63 13.85
CA ALA A 54 2.99 14.30 14.39
C ALA A 54 2.73 13.28 13.28
N TYR A 55 2.09 13.72 12.19
CA TYR A 55 1.88 12.91 11.00
C TYR A 55 3.22 12.50 10.38
N MET A 56 4.14 13.44 10.13
CA MET A 56 5.46 13.17 9.54
C MET A 56 6.26 12.18 10.39
N ASP A 57 6.29 12.38 11.72
CA ASP A 57 6.93 11.45 12.65
C ASP A 57 6.34 10.03 12.60
N SER A 58 5.02 9.92 12.36
CA SER A 58 4.32 8.64 12.26
C SER A 58 4.49 7.99 10.89
N GLU A 59 4.59 8.78 9.82
CA GLU A 59 4.89 8.34 8.46
C GLU A 59 6.29 7.74 8.41
N ASP A 60 7.29 8.46 8.93
CA ASP A 60 8.69 7.98 8.99
C ASP A 60 8.77 6.63 9.70
N LYS A 61 8.08 6.50 10.84
CA LYS A 61 7.99 5.23 11.59
C LYS A 61 7.31 4.14 10.78
N MET A 62 6.27 4.46 10.02
CA MET A 62 5.60 3.48 9.16
C MET A 62 6.53 3.05 8.03
N MET A 63 7.17 3.99 7.33
CA MET A 63 8.07 3.75 6.21
C MET A 63 9.20 2.79 6.59
N VAL A 64 9.87 2.98 7.73
CA VAL A 64 10.98 2.10 8.16
C VAL A 64 10.55 0.67 8.51
N THR A 65 9.25 0.44 8.73
CA THR A 65 8.71 -0.91 8.99
C THR A 65 8.23 -1.63 7.74
N LEU A 66 8.03 -0.90 6.64
CA LEU A 66 7.60 -1.45 5.36
C LEU A 66 8.82 -1.89 4.53
N GLY A 67 8.62 -2.92 3.69
CA GLY A 67 9.60 -3.23 2.64
C GLY A 67 9.52 -2.23 1.49
N ASP A 68 10.57 -2.13 0.68
CA ASP A 68 10.72 -1.13 -0.39
C ASP A 68 9.50 -0.99 -1.31
N ALA A 69 8.88 -2.10 -1.69
CA ALA A 69 7.69 -2.09 -2.54
C ALA A 69 6.49 -1.41 -1.86
N ASP A 70 6.27 -1.67 -0.58
CA ASP A 70 5.18 -1.09 0.19
C ASP A 70 5.48 0.35 0.63
N GLN A 71 6.76 0.69 0.84
CA GLN A 71 7.20 2.09 1.00
C GLN A 71 6.82 2.92 -0.23
N LEU A 72 7.13 2.44 -1.44
CA LEU A 72 6.75 3.12 -2.67
C LEU A 72 5.22 3.24 -2.82
N ARG A 73 4.47 2.21 -2.44
CA ARG A 73 3.00 2.27 -2.46
C ARG A 73 2.44 3.29 -1.46
N LEU A 74 3.05 3.41 -0.28
CA LEU A 74 2.68 4.44 0.70
C LEU A 74 2.96 5.84 0.15
N GLN A 75 4.15 6.08 -0.40
CA GLN A 75 4.52 7.36 -1.03
C GLN A 75 3.55 7.75 -2.15
N LYS A 76 3.22 6.81 -3.05
CA LYS A 76 2.21 7.03 -4.10
C LYS A 76 0.84 7.38 -3.51
N ALA A 77 0.41 6.65 -2.47
CA ALA A 77 -0.88 6.88 -1.85
C ALA A 77 -0.96 8.28 -1.22
N ILE A 78 0.09 8.69 -0.50
CA ILE A 78 0.21 10.04 0.10
C ILE A 78 0.18 11.12 -0.98
N GLN A 79 0.96 10.97 -2.05
CA GLN A 79 0.99 11.93 -3.17
C GLN A 79 -0.40 12.07 -3.84
N ILE A 80 -1.08 10.96 -4.10
CA ILE A 80 -2.44 10.99 -4.67
C ILE A 80 -3.39 11.72 -3.74
N ILE A 81 -3.39 11.39 -2.44
CA ILE A 81 -4.32 11.98 -1.48
C ILE A 81 -4.03 13.47 -1.29
N GLY A 82 -2.75 13.87 -1.21
CA GLY A 82 -2.35 15.27 -1.12
C GLY A 82 -2.83 16.08 -2.32
N ASN A 83 -2.52 15.64 -3.54
CA ASN A 83 -2.88 16.35 -4.77
C ASN A 83 -4.39 16.48 -4.98
N MET A 84 -5.15 15.48 -4.55
CA MET A 84 -6.62 15.48 -4.68
C MET A 84 -7.33 16.35 -3.64
N ASN A 85 -6.61 16.85 -2.64
CA ASN A 85 -7.16 17.66 -1.54
C ASN A 85 -6.53 19.05 -1.44
N VAL A 86 -5.82 19.52 -2.48
CA VAL A 86 -5.31 20.90 -2.54
C VAL A 86 -6.48 21.88 -2.53
N ILE A 87 -6.41 22.85 -1.62
CA ILE A 87 -7.39 23.92 -1.51
C ILE A 87 -6.72 25.23 -1.90
N TYR A 88 -7.27 25.88 -2.92
CA TYR A 88 -6.77 27.16 -3.41
C TYR A 88 -7.44 28.34 -2.69
N THR A 89 -6.69 29.42 -2.52
CA THR A 89 -7.16 30.73 -2.08
C THR A 89 -7.87 31.46 -3.23
N GLU A 90 -8.53 32.59 -2.93
CA GLU A 90 -9.23 33.39 -3.95
C GLU A 90 -8.30 33.98 -5.01
N ASP A 91 -7.01 34.15 -4.69
CA ASP A 91 -5.95 34.65 -5.57
C ASP A 91 -5.14 33.52 -6.24
N GLU A 92 -5.74 32.32 -6.35
CA GLU A 92 -5.14 31.13 -7.00
C GLU A 92 -3.85 30.61 -6.33
N GLY A 93 -3.54 31.07 -5.11
CA GLY A 93 -2.50 30.50 -4.24
C GLY A 93 -2.98 29.22 -3.54
N ILE A 94 -2.08 28.48 -2.89
CA ILE A 94 -2.44 27.30 -2.07
C ILE A 94 -2.70 27.76 -0.63
N ASP A 95 -3.86 27.40 -0.09
CA ASP A 95 -4.17 27.53 1.33
C ASP A 95 -3.59 26.31 2.06
N HIS A 96 -2.35 26.42 2.51
CA HIS A 96 -1.62 25.30 3.14
C HIS A 96 -2.33 24.80 4.40
N ASP A 97 -2.83 25.68 5.27
CA ASP A 97 -3.53 25.28 6.49
C ASP A 97 -4.78 24.43 6.19
N LYS A 98 -5.57 24.83 5.19
CA LYS A 98 -6.75 24.06 4.78
C LYS A 98 -6.38 22.78 4.04
N THR A 99 -5.36 22.83 3.20
CA THR A 99 -4.86 21.66 2.45
C THR A 99 -4.35 20.59 3.40
N ASP A 100 -3.53 20.96 4.39
CA ASP A 100 -3.02 20.07 5.43
C ASP A 100 -4.16 19.48 6.26
N ALA A 101 -5.14 20.30 6.66
CA ALA A 101 -6.31 19.82 7.39
C ALA A 101 -7.16 18.84 6.57
N ALA A 102 -7.33 19.09 5.27
CA ALA A 102 -8.04 18.19 4.37
C ALA A 102 -7.28 16.87 4.18
N PHE A 103 -5.97 16.94 3.99
CA PHE A 103 -5.09 15.77 3.89
C PHE A 103 -5.14 14.92 5.17
N LEU A 104 -4.91 15.52 6.35
CA LEU A 104 -4.94 14.81 7.64
C LEU A 104 -6.29 14.16 7.93
N LYS A 105 -7.39 14.74 7.48
CA LYS A 105 -8.72 14.13 7.59
C LYS A 105 -8.81 12.81 6.82
N GLU A 106 -8.10 12.69 5.70
CA GLU A 106 -8.13 11.54 4.81
C GLU A 106 -7.10 10.46 5.18
N VAL A 107 -6.01 10.79 5.88
CA VAL A 107 -4.96 9.82 6.27
C VAL A 107 -4.87 9.56 7.77
N GLY A 108 -5.30 10.51 8.60
CA GLY A 108 -5.15 10.46 10.05
C GLY A 108 -5.85 9.26 10.68
N GLY A 109 -5.14 8.55 11.56
CA GLY A 109 -5.63 7.36 12.27
C GLY A 109 -5.74 6.10 11.41
N LYS A 110 -5.31 6.16 10.14
CA LYS A 110 -5.35 5.03 9.21
C LYS A 110 -4.05 4.24 9.21
N THR A 111 -4.18 2.95 8.99
CA THR A 111 -3.07 2.03 8.71
C THR A 111 -2.60 2.18 7.26
N PHE A 112 -1.41 1.67 6.93
CA PHE A 112 -0.90 1.58 5.56
C PHE A 112 -1.96 1.09 4.54
N LYS A 113 -2.61 -0.05 4.84
CA LYS A 113 -3.60 -0.66 3.94
C LYS A 113 -4.82 0.24 3.71
N GLU A 114 -5.26 0.94 4.76
CA GLU A 114 -6.40 1.85 4.68
C GLU A 114 -6.06 3.10 3.85
N VAL A 115 -4.86 3.66 4.01
CA VAL A 115 -4.37 4.80 3.21
C VAL A 115 -4.29 4.42 1.73
N CYS A 116 -3.72 3.25 1.40
CA CYS A 116 -3.69 2.76 0.03
C CYS A 116 -5.09 2.64 -0.56
N LYS A 117 -6.07 2.16 0.23
CA LYS A 117 -7.46 2.03 -0.22
C LYS A 117 -8.11 3.39 -0.48
N VAL A 118 -7.83 4.41 0.33
CA VAL A 118 -8.31 5.78 0.11
C VAL A 118 -7.77 6.31 -1.22
N ALA A 119 -6.46 6.19 -1.45
CA ALA A 119 -5.83 6.65 -2.68
C ALA A 119 -6.39 5.96 -3.94
N GLU A 120 -6.55 4.64 -3.93
CA GLU A 120 -7.20 3.93 -5.05
C GLU A 120 -8.67 4.33 -5.23
N GLY A 121 -9.35 4.70 -4.14
CA GLY A 121 -10.69 5.29 -4.19
C GLY A 121 -10.71 6.60 -4.98
N TYR A 122 -9.74 7.49 -4.76
CA TYR A 122 -9.61 8.72 -5.53
C TYR A 122 -9.30 8.48 -6.99
N LEU A 123 -8.38 7.57 -7.31
CA LEU A 123 -8.07 7.23 -8.69
C LEU A 123 -9.31 6.72 -9.45
N LYS A 124 -10.10 5.84 -8.82
CA LYS A 124 -11.35 5.34 -9.40
C LYS A 124 -12.39 6.45 -9.55
N ALA A 125 -12.51 7.32 -8.56
CA ALA A 125 -13.44 8.45 -8.61
C ALA A 125 -13.05 9.44 -9.73
N ASP A 126 -11.75 9.66 -9.94
CA ASP A 126 -11.23 10.52 -11.00
C ASP A 126 -11.55 9.98 -12.40
N GLN A 127 -11.23 8.71 -12.65
CA GLN A 127 -11.60 8.06 -13.89
C GLN A 127 -13.12 8.07 -14.11
N GLN A 128 -13.92 7.84 -13.07
CA GLN A 128 -15.38 7.87 -13.19
C GLN A 128 -15.89 9.26 -13.54
N ARG A 129 -15.35 10.34 -12.95
CA ARG A 129 -15.72 11.72 -13.32
C ARG A 129 -15.44 12.00 -14.79
N GLU A 130 -14.31 11.53 -15.32
CA GLU A 130 -14.01 11.68 -16.74
C GLU A 130 -14.98 10.90 -17.62
N PHE A 131 -15.34 9.66 -17.25
CA PHE A 131 -16.37 8.92 -17.97
C PHE A 131 -17.74 9.61 -17.91
N ASP A 132 -18.12 10.17 -16.76
CA ASP A 132 -19.39 10.90 -16.62
C ASP A 132 -19.41 12.15 -17.51
N ARG A 133 -18.31 12.92 -17.56
CA ARG A 133 -18.14 14.06 -18.47
C ARG A 133 -18.28 13.63 -19.93
N ILE A 134 -17.57 12.57 -20.33
CA ILE A 134 -17.57 12.02 -21.69
C ILE A 134 -18.97 11.55 -22.09
N ASN A 135 -19.66 10.83 -21.19
CA ASN A 135 -21.01 10.35 -21.42
C ASN A 135 -22.01 11.51 -21.60
N ALA A 136 -21.90 12.57 -20.78
CA ALA A 136 -22.73 13.76 -20.95
C ALA A 136 -22.53 14.43 -22.33
N ILE A 137 -21.31 14.43 -22.86
CA ILE A 137 -21.05 14.96 -24.21
C ILE A 137 -21.63 14.01 -25.27
N LEU A 138 -21.45 12.69 -25.14
CA LEU A 138 -22.03 11.70 -26.05
C LEU A 138 -23.56 11.83 -26.13
N GLU A 139 -24.24 11.99 -24.98
CA GLU A 139 -25.70 12.18 -24.92
C GLU A 139 -26.16 13.46 -25.60
N SER A 140 -25.30 14.48 -25.69
CA SER A 140 -25.61 15.74 -26.38
C SER A 140 -25.50 15.66 -27.91
N ILE A 141 -24.88 14.62 -28.45
CA ILE A 141 -24.67 14.41 -29.89
C ILE A 141 -25.91 13.73 -30.48
N LYS A 142 -26.56 14.37 -31.45
CA LYS A 142 -27.84 13.87 -32.01
C LYS A 142 -27.62 12.93 -33.18
N ASP A 143 -26.63 13.21 -34.01
CA ASP A 143 -26.24 12.34 -35.13
C ASP A 143 -24.71 12.36 -35.32
N PRO A 144 -24.01 11.29 -34.94
CA PRO A 144 -22.54 11.16 -35.10
C PRO A 144 -22.02 11.30 -36.54
N LYS A 145 -22.90 11.25 -37.55
CA LYS A 145 -22.53 11.35 -38.97
C LYS A 145 -22.90 12.70 -39.59
N ALA A 146 -23.62 13.56 -38.87
CA ALA A 146 -23.92 14.89 -39.35
C ALA A 146 -22.66 15.76 -39.29
N ASP A 147 -22.43 16.57 -40.32
CA ASP A 147 -21.25 17.45 -40.41
C ASP A 147 -21.12 18.38 -39.19
N ALA A 148 -22.25 18.75 -38.56
CA ALA A 148 -22.28 19.60 -37.37
C ALA A 148 -21.80 18.89 -36.08
N ASP A 149 -21.79 17.55 -36.04
CA ASP A 149 -21.53 16.74 -34.85
C ASP A 149 -20.32 15.79 -35.01
N ILE A 150 -19.84 15.56 -36.23
CA ILE A 150 -18.77 14.59 -36.52
C ILE A 150 -17.44 14.92 -35.83
N GLU A 151 -17.07 16.20 -35.75
CA GLU A 151 -15.83 16.64 -35.08
C GLU A 151 -15.91 16.38 -33.58
N ARG A 152 -17.00 16.84 -32.93
CA ARG A 152 -17.28 16.60 -31.51
C ARG A 152 -17.32 15.10 -31.20
N TYR A 153 -17.93 14.30 -32.07
CA TYR A 153 -17.95 12.85 -31.89
C TYR A 153 -16.54 12.24 -31.92
N ASN A 154 -15.70 12.65 -32.87
CA ASN A 154 -14.32 12.15 -32.97
C ASN A 154 -13.46 12.56 -31.76
N GLU A 155 -13.61 13.80 -31.27
CA GLU A 155 -12.96 14.28 -30.04
C GLU A 155 -13.37 13.43 -28.84
N VAL A 156 -14.66 13.15 -28.68
CA VAL A 156 -15.15 12.35 -27.55
C VAL A 156 -14.68 10.90 -27.63
N GLN A 157 -14.54 10.34 -28.83
CA GLN A 157 -13.92 9.01 -29.01
C GLN A 157 -12.43 9.01 -28.64
N HIS A 158 -11.73 10.12 -28.86
CA HIS A 158 -10.35 10.29 -28.41
C HIS A 158 -10.29 10.40 -26.88
N ASP A 159 -11.11 11.27 -26.28
CA ASP A 159 -11.22 11.43 -24.83
C ASP A 159 -11.53 10.11 -24.12
N LEU A 160 -12.44 9.30 -24.68
CA LEU A 160 -12.75 7.97 -24.15
C LEU A 160 -11.52 7.06 -24.14
N LYS A 161 -10.66 7.12 -25.16
CA LYS A 161 -9.41 6.34 -25.19
C LYS A 161 -8.41 6.81 -24.14
N GLU A 162 -8.33 8.12 -23.89
CA GLU A 162 -7.44 8.67 -22.87
C GLU A 162 -7.97 8.39 -21.45
N ALA A 163 -9.28 8.51 -21.20
CA ALA A 163 -9.89 8.19 -19.91
C ALA A 163 -9.66 6.73 -19.50
N ASN A 164 -9.66 5.80 -20.46
CA ASN A 164 -9.34 4.39 -20.21
C ASN A 164 -7.88 4.14 -19.77
N LYS A 165 -6.98 5.11 -19.95
CA LYS A 165 -5.58 5.02 -19.52
C LYS A 165 -5.36 5.62 -18.12
N ILE A 166 -6.36 6.30 -17.56
CA ILE A 166 -6.26 6.86 -16.20
C ILE A 166 -6.01 5.69 -15.22
N PRO A 167 -4.95 5.75 -14.39
CA PRO A 167 -4.63 4.67 -13.47
C PRO A 167 -5.71 4.56 -12.40
N VAL A 168 -6.08 3.33 -12.02
CA VAL A 168 -7.07 3.03 -10.96
C VAL A 168 -6.51 2.23 -9.79
N THR A 169 -5.21 1.95 -9.83
CA THR A 169 -4.45 1.25 -8.78
C THR A 169 -3.12 1.97 -8.54
N LEU A 170 -2.56 1.78 -7.35
CA LEU A 170 -1.23 2.34 -7.02
C LEU A 170 -0.11 1.77 -7.90
N ASP A 171 -0.25 0.53 -8.38
CA ASP A 171 0.76 -0.12 -9.21
C ASP A 171 0.83 0.51 -10.61
N ALA A 172 -0.33 0.92 -11.15
CA ALA A 172 -0.42 1.60 -12.44
C ALA A 172 -0.13 3.11 -12.34
N TYR A 173 -0.18 3.69 -11.14
CA TYR A 173 0.12 5.10 -10.92
C TYR A 173 1.62 5.36 -10.98
N THR A 174 2.02 6.37 -11.75
CA THR A 174 3.42 6.80 -11.84
C THR A 174 3.70 7.84 -10.76
N TYR A 175 4.60 7.49 -9.84
CA TYR A 175 5.10 8.42 -8.83
C TYR A 175 5.91 9.55 -9.49
N SER A 176 5.81 10.77 -8.95
CA SER A 176 6.55 11.93 -9.46
C SER A 176 6.94 12.83 -8.31
N GLU A 177 8.25 12.98 -8.08
CA GLU A 177 8.79 13.85 -7.03
C GLU A 177 8.43 15.32 -7.23
N GLU A 178 8.19 15.74 -8.48
CA GLU A 178 7.78 17.12 -8.82
C GLU A 178 6.30 17.39 -8.55
N CYS A 179 5.53 16.38 -8.14
CA CYS A 179 4.09 16.48 -7.93
C CYS A 179 3.71 16.53 -6.45
N PHE A 180 4.61 16.94 -5.55
CA PHE A 180 4.26 17.47 -4.24
C PHE A 180 4.16 19.00 -4.40
N LEU A 181 2.94 19.52 -4.49
CA LEU A 181 2.67 20.96 -4.41
C LEU A 181 2.28 21.34 -2.98
#